data_AF-A0ABC8M107-F1
#
_entry.id   AF-A0ABC8M107-F1
#
_cell.length_a   1.000
_cell.length_b   1.000
_cell.length_c   1.000
_cell.angle_alpha   90.00
_cell.angle_beta   90.00
_cell.angle_gamma   90.00
#
_symmetry.space_group_name_H-M   'P 1'
#
loop_
_entity.id
_entity.type
_entity.pdbx_description
1 polymer ?
#
loop_
_entity_poly.entity_id
_entity_poly.type
_entity_poly.pdbx_seq_one_letter_code
_entity_poly.pdbx_strand_id
1 'polypeptide(L)'
;MAVTLAEIVTGETDPPPPPLRLSTRNQLKSLFVRHEKLTKEQNSAINVFLLGLMTSLLFYATVFTIIEFFPTRVLHCNVTFYVESISVSPSSSPAATWHVDFLVNHPSSRCLVHYDDDGVYATLGFLNTVVLKTSHTRLSRVRTSFSVDLATVGNQTDDVVAAFSRVLDLELKLSARKKQFYAEGDDYGHIYITCQNLILGYETIKCHSSFKKLKDFC
;
A
#
# COMPACT_ATOMS: atom_id res chain seq x y z
N MET A 1 4.44 -70.38 -81.00
CA MET A 1 5.84 -70.86 -80.96
C MET A 1 6.21 -71.10 -79.50
N ALA A 2 7.23 -71.91 -79.22
CA ALA A 2 7.42 -72.53 -77.90
C ALA A 2 8.18 -71.65 -76.87
N VAL A 3 8.23 -72.15 -75.63
CA VAL A 3 8.86 -71.55 -74.44
C VAL A 3 10.02 -72.46 -73.99
N THR A 4 10.86 -71.95 -73.06
CA THR A 4 11.76 -72.65 -72.10
C THR A 4 13.27 -72.72 -72.43
N LEU A 5 14.06 -72.32 -71.41
CA LEU A 5 15.34 -72.88 -70.90
C LEU A 5 16.56 -72.97 -71.87
N ALA A 6 17.82 -72.68 -71.48
CA ALA A 6 18.45 -72.25 -70.20
C ALA A 6 19.74 -71.41 -70.53
N GLU A 7 20.83 -71.23 -69.75
CA GLU A 7 21.30 -71.80 -68.47
C GLU A 7 22.24 -70.86 -67.66
N ILE A 8 23.50 -71.26 -67.37
CA ILE A 8 24.43 -70.74 -66.33
C ILE A 8 25.85 -70.60 -66.99
N VAL A 9 26.83 -69.76 -66.58
CA VAL A 9 27.82 -69.89 -65.46
C VAL A 9 28.63 -68.58 -65.30
N THR A 10 29.21 -68.37 -64.10
CA THR A 10 30.25 -67.41 -63.61
C THR A 10 29.71 -66.31 -62.68
N GLY A 11 30.39 -65.97 -61.57
CA GLY A 11 31.62 -66.53 -60.99
C GLY A 11 31.74 -66.23 -59.49
N GLU A 12 32.74 -66.83 -58.81
CA GLU A 12 32.90 -66.79 -57.35
C GLU A 12 33.54 -65.48 -56.84
N THR A 13 33.23 -65.05 -55.60
CA THR A 13 33.85 -63.89 -54.94
C THR A 13 33.77 -64.02 -53.41
N ASP A 14 34.73 -63.42 -52.70
CA ASP A 14 35.06 -63.70 -51.28
C ASP A 14 33.98 -63.44 -50.21
N PRO A 15 34.05 -64.15 -49.05
CA PRO A 15 33.18 -63.92 -47.90
C PRO A 15 33.55 -62.64 -47.10
N PRO A 16 32.56 -61.98 -46.45
CA PRO A 16 32.77 -60.73 -45.71
C PRO A 16 33.39 -60.94 -44.30
N PRO A 17 34.05 -59.90 -43.73
CA PRO A 17 34.67 -59.97 -42.41
C PRO A 17 33.65 -60.00 -41.24
N PRO A 18 34.01 -60.56 -40.07
CA PRO A 18 33.11 -60.70 -38.92
C PRO A 18 32.78 -59.35 -38.25
N PRO A 19 31.57 -59.20 -37.66
CA PRO A 19 31.07 -57.91 -37.17
C PRO A 19 31.77 -57.43 -35.88
N LEU A 20 32.10 -56.14 -35.82
CA LEU A 20 32.70 -55.52 -34.64
C LEU A 20 31.71 -55.38 -33.46
N ARG A 21 32.01 -56.11 -32.38
CA ARG A 21 31.82 -55.72 -30.96
C ARG A 21 30.60 -54.85 -30.62
N LEU A 22 29.41 -55.46 -30.50
CA LEU A 22 28.24 -54.84 -29.83
C LEU A 22 28.37 -54.83 -28.28
N SER A 23 29.58 -54.65 -27.74
CA SER A 23 29.94 -55.00 -26.35
C SER A 23 29.62 -53.90 -25.31
N THR A 24 29.40 -52.67 -25.73
CA THR A 24 29.17 -51.52 -24.81
C THR A 24 27.74 -51.40 -24.28
N ARG A 25 26.73 -51.96 -24.98
CA ARG A 25 25.31 -51.73 -24.63
C ARG A 25 24.84 -52.48 -23.37
N ASN A 26 25.54 -53.53 -22.96
CA ASN A 26 25.20 -54.31 -21.76
C ASN A 26 25.76 -53.71 -20.47
N GLN A 27 26.87 -52.95 -20.53
CA GLN A 27 27.42 -52.25 -19.36
C GLN A 27 26.46 -51.17 -18.82
N LEU A 28 25.84 -50.38 -19.72
CA LEU A 28 24.86 -49.36 -19.30
C LEU A 28 23.59 -49.96 -18.66
N LYS A 29 23.22 -51.20 -19.00
CA LYS A 29 22.07 -51.88 -18.38
C LYS A 29 22.37 -52.42 -16.98
N SER A 30 23.62 -52.73 -16.63
CA SER A 30 23.95 -53.22 -15.28
C SER A 30 23.79 -52.12 -14.22
N LEU A 31 24.15 -50.88 -14.57
CA LEU A 31 24.01 -49.69 -13.71
C LEU A 31 22.54 -49.34 -13.40
N PHE A 32 21.62 -49.55 -14.34
CA PHE A 32 20.20 -49.20 -14.18
C PHE A 32 19.33 -50.32 -13.59
N VAL A 33 19.81 -51.56 -13.52
CA VAL A 33 19.02 -52.72 -13.05
C VAL A 33 19.37 -53.16 -11.62
N ARG A 34 20.35 -52.51 -10.97
CA ARG A 34 20.45 -52.56 -9.51
C ARG A 34 19.34 -51.69 -8.89
N HIS A 35 18.14 -52.26 -8.82
CA HIS A 35 17.12 -51.87 -7.85
C HIS A 35 17.65 -52.25 -6.46
N GLU A 36 18.53 -51.41 -5.92
CA GLU A 36 19.07 -51.57 -4.57
C GLU A 36 17.89 -51.46 -3.60
N LYS A 37 17.56 -52.57 -2.96
CA LYS A 37 16.36 -52.71 -2.13
C LYS A 37 16.59 -51.94 -0.83
N LEU A 38 16.37 -50.62 -0.87
CA LEU A 38 16.70 -49.67 0.22
C LEU A 38 16.38 -50.29 1.57
N THR A 39 17.38 -50.33 2.45
CA THR A 39 17.22 -50.96 3.75
C THR A 39 16.17 -50.21 4.56
N LYS A 40 15.58 -50.87 5.57
CA LYS A 40 14.52 -50.29 6.39
C LYS A 40 14.96 -48.97 7.05
N GLU A 41 16.24 -48.90 7.44
CA GLU A 41 16.94 -47.69 7.90
C GLU A 41 16.96 -46.57 6.85
N GLN A 42 17.31 -46.89 5.60
CA GLN A 42 17.48 -45.92 4.52
C GLN A 42 16.13 -45.29 4.12
N ASN A 43 15.06 -46.10 4.05
CA ASN A 43 13.70 -45.61 3.86
C ASN A 43 13.19 -44.81 5.08
N SER A 44 13.59 -45.18 6.30
CA SER A 44 13.29 -44.42 7.52
C SER A 44 13.90 -43.02 7.47
N ALA A 45 15.20 -42.93 7.15
CA ALA A 45 15.90 -41.65 7.02
C ALA A 45 15.30 -40.73 5.95
N ILE A 46 14.89 -41.28 4.79
CA ILE A 46 14.22 -40.54 3.73
C ILE A 46 12.87 -39.99 4.21
N ASN A 47 12.06 -40.79 4.92
CA ASN A 47 10.79 -40.34 5.47
C ASN A 47 10.95 -39.22 6.51
N VAL A 48 11.97 -39.30 7.38
CA VAL A 48 12.29 -38.24 8.35
C VAL A 48 12.72 -36.95 7.64
N PHE A 49 13.55 -37.05 6.60
CA PHE A 49 13.98 -35.89 5.81
C PHE A 49 12.82 -35.23 5.06
N LEU A 50 11.94 -36.03 4.42
CA LEU A 50 10.74 -35.53 3.74
C LEU A 50 9.77 -34.87 4.73
N LEU A 51 9.59 -35.42 5.93
CA LEU A 51 8.76 -34.81 6.98
C LEU A 51 9.34 -33.45 7.44
N GLY A 52 10.67 -33.35 7.58
CA GLY A 52 11.38 -32.09 7.84
C GLY A 52 11.17 -31.05 6.73
N LEU A 53 11.24 -31.47 5.46
CA LEU A 53 10.96 -30.59 4.32
C LEU A 53 9.50 -30.11 4.29
N MET A 54 8.53 -31.01 4.50
CA MET A 54 7.11 -30.66 4.48
C MET A 54 6.72 -29.74 5.65
N THR A 55 7.26 -29.97 6.85
CA THR A 55 7.04 -29.08 7.99
C THR A 55 7.71 -27.70 7.79
N SER A 56 8.90 -27.65 7.18
CA SER A 56 9.55 -26.39 6.80
C SER A 56 8.75 -25.61 5.75
N LEU A 57 8.22 -26.29 4.72
CA LEU A 57 7.37 -25.67 3.70
C LEU A 57 6.04 -25.17 4.28
N LEU A 58 5.42 -25.92 5.21
CA LEU A 58 4.22 -25.48 5.93
C LEU A 58 4.51 -24.29 6.85
N PHE A 59 5.67 -24.26 7.52
CA PHE A 59 6.10 -23.11 8.31
C PHE A 59 6.34 -21.88 7.43
N TYR A 60 7.04 -22.01 6.31
CA TYR A 60 7.20 -20.92 5.34
C TYR A 60 5.86 -20.45 4.77
N ALA A 61 4.94 -21.35 4.42
CA ALA A 61 3.62 -20.98 3.91
C ALA A 61 2.76 -20.27 4.96
N THR A 62 2.79 -20.70 6.23
CA THR A 62 2.08 -20.04 7.32
C THR A 62 2.70 -18.69 7.69
N VAL A 63 4.03 -18.58 7.76
CA VAL A 63 4.72 -17.29 7.96
C VAL A 63 4.49 -16.34 6.80
N PHE A 64 4.54 -16.80 5.55
CA PHE A 64 4.26 -15.98 4.37
C PHE A 64 2.80 -15.52 4.33
N THR A 65 1.82 -16.40 4.56
CA THR A 65 0.41 -16.00 4.63
C THR A 65 0.12 -15.09 5.83
N ILE A 66 0.81 -15.22 6.96
CA ILE A 66 0.74 -14.22 8.04
C ILE A 66 1.33 -12.87 7.58
N ILE A 67 2.50 -12.87 6.93
CA ILE A 67 3.17 -11.66 6.46
C ILE A 67 2.39 -10.94 5.35
N GLU A 68 1.61 -11.63 4.53
CA GLU A 68 0.74 -11.03 3.49
C GLU A 68 -0.67 -10.66 4.02
N PHE A 69 -1.25 -11.47 4.91
CA PHE A 69 -2.63 -11.29 5.39
C PHE A 69 -2.76 -10.33 6.59
N PHE A 70 -1.66 -10.02 7.30
CA PHE A 70 -1.65 -9.00 8.36
C PHE A 70 -1.47 -7.55 7.87
N PRO A 71 -0.61 -7.18 6.90
CA PRO A 71 -0.48 -5.79 6.44
C PRO A 71 -1.70 -5.29 5.65
N THR A 72 -2.51 -6.20 5.10
CA THR A 72 -3.83 -5.87 4.52
C THR A 72 -4.86 -5.46 5.57
N ARG A 73 -4.56 -5.58 6.88
CA ARG A 73 -5.21 -4.78 7.94
C ARG A 73 -4.71 -3.33 7.90
N VAL A 74 -5.08 -2.68 6.79
CA VAL A 74 -5.10 -1.25 6.50
C VAL A 74 -4.38 -0.38 7.53
N LEU A 75 -3.12 -0.01 7.24
CA LEU A 75 -2.42 1.05 7.96
C LEU A 75 -3.24 2.34 7.89
N HIS A 76 -4.05 2.62 8.92
CA HIS A 76 -4.92 3.78 8.95
C HIS A 76 -4.08 5.07 8.99
N CYS A 77 -4.39 6.03 8.12
CA CYS A 77 -3.99 7.42 8.30
C CYS A 77 -4.85 8.03 9.41
N ASN A 78 -4.57 7.63 10.66
CA ASN A 78 -5.18 8.21 11.84
C ASN A 78 -4.37 9.44 12.24
N VAL A 79 -4.86 10.63 11.88
CA VAL A 79 -4.31 11.93 12.25
C VAL A 79 -5.42 12.71 12.93
N THR A 80 -5.23 13.03 14.21
CA THR A 80 -6.27 13.69 15.03
C THR A 80 -5.97 15.17 15.17
N PHE A 81 -6.96 15.98 14.82
CA PHE A 81 -6.90 17.45 14.86
C PHE A 81 -7.67 17.94 16.09
N TYR A 82 -7.08 18.87 16.81
CA TYR A 82 -7.70 19.60 17.92
C TYR A 82 -7.57 21.07 17.61
N VAL A 83 -8.64 21.85 17.68
CA VAL A 83 -8.54 23.32 17.67
C VAL A 83 -7.99 23.75 19.03
N GLU A 84 -6.94 24.58 19.06
CA GLU A 84 -6.39 25.17 20.29
C GLU A 84 -6.87 26.61 20.50
N SER A 85 -7.14 27.35 19.42
CA SER A 85 -7.54 28.75 19.45
C SER A 85 -8.36 29.10 18.20
N ILE A 86 -9.34 30.00 18.38
CA ILE A 86 -9.99 30.72 17.29
C ILE A 86 -9.98 32.19 17.67
N SER A 87 -9.45 33.04 16.79
CA SER A 87 -9.56 34.49 16.93
C SER A 87 -10.10 35.13 15.65
N VAL A 88 -10.91 36.18 15.83
CA VAL A 88 -11.53 36.92 14.72
C VAL A 88 -10.98 38.33 14.75
N SER A 89 -10.26 38.71 13.69
CA SER A 89 -9.85 40.07 13.44
C SER A 89 -10.91 40.76 12.58
N PRO A 90 -11.72 41.69 13.13
CA PRO A 90 -12.55 42.56 12.30
C PRO A 90 -11.60 43.44 11.46
N SER A 91 -11.71 43.35 10.14
CA SER A 91 -10.92 44.20 9.25
C SER A 91 -11.65 45.52 8.95
N SER A 92 -10.94 46.54 8.48
CA SER A 92 -11.53 47.80 8.01
C SER A 92 -12.13 47.68 6.59
N SER A 93 -12.61 46.49 6.24
CA SER A 93 -13.10 46.05 4.93
C SER A 93 -14.27 45.09 5.20
N PRO A 94 -15.26 44.91 4.30
CA PRO A 94 -16.45 44.07 4.53
C PRO A 94 -16.20 42.58 4.86
N ALA A 95 -14.96 42.10 4.84
CA ALA A 95 -14.57 40.74 5.22
C ALA A 95 -13.98 40.69 6.63
N ALA A 96 -14.41 39.71 7.44
CA ALA A 96 -13.73 39.34 8.68
C ALA A 96 -12.60 38.35 8.37
N THR A 97 -11.49 38.45 9.10
CA THR A 97 -10.38 37.49 9.04
C THR A 97 -10.41 36.60 10.27
N TRP A 98 -10.46 35.28 10.06
CA TRP A 98 -10.48 34.27 11.11
C TRP A 98 -9.13 33.55 11.14
N HIS A 99 -8.46 33.54 12.29
CA HIS A 99 -7.28 32.74 12.55
C HIS A 99 -7.69 31.52 13.38
N VAL A 100 -7.41 30.32 12.89
CA VAL A 100 -7.69 29.05 13.60
C VAL A 100 -6.39 28.29 13.83
N ASP A 101 -6.08 28.05 15.10
CA ASP A 101 -4.92 27.25 15.53
C ASP A 101 -5.33 25.80 15.77
N PHE A 102 -4.53 24.86 15.25
CA PHE A 102 -4.71 23.43 15.41
C PHE A 102 -3.46 22.75 16.01
N LEU A 103 -3.68 21.91 17.01
CA LEU A 103 -2.73 20.87 17.42
C LEU A 103 -3.03 19.56 16.68
N VAL A 104 -2.10 19.13 15.84
CA VAL A 104 -2.26 17.94 15.01
C VAL A 104 -1.38 16.80 15.52
N ASN A 105 -2.02 15.75 16.05
CA ASN A 105 -1.34 14.55 16.56
C ASN A 105 -1.34 13.44 15.49
N HIS A 106 -0.14 13.05 15.07
CA HIS A 106 0.19 12.04 14.06
C HIS A 106 0.86 10.82 14.72
N PRO A 107 0.11 9.88 15.31
CA PRO A 107 0.67 8.67 15.95
C PRO A 107 1.49 7.77 14.99
N SER A 108 1.38 7.98 13.68
CA SER A 108 2.12 7.23 12.66
C SER A 108 2.88 8.17 11.72
N SER A 109 4.19 7.96 11.59
CA SER A 109 5.04 8.62 10.59
C SER A 109 4.75 8.19 9.14
N ARG A 110 3.81 7.26 8.94
CA ARG A 110 3.42 6.73 7.62
C ARG A 110 2.34 7.56 6.94
N CYS A 111 1.67 8.49 7.61
CA CYS A 111 0.82 9.47 6.93
C CYS A 111 1.47 10.86 6.98
N LEU A 112 1.82 11.38 5.81
CA LEU A 112 2.33 12.73 5.63
C LEU A 112 1.14 13.62 5.24
N VAL A 113 0.93 14.70 5.99
CA VAL A 113 -0.06 15.73 5.68
C VAL A 113 0.67 16.91 5.07
N HIS A 114 0.13 17.41 3.96
CA HIS A 114 0.60 18.60 3.28
C HIS A 114 -0.29 19.77 3.73
N TYR A 115 0.35 20.81 4.22
CA TYR A 115 -0.30 21.96 4.87
C TYR A 115 -0.25 23.22 4.00
N ASP A 116 0.35 23.12 2.82
CA ASP A 116 0.73 24.22 1.95
C ASP A 116 -0.47 24.66 1.08
N ASP A 117 -0.65 25.97 0.90
CA ASP A 117 -1.90 26.61 0.45
C ASP A 117 -2.58 25.98 -0.78
N ASP A 118 -1.81 25.61 -1.82
CA ASP A 118 -2.32 24.97 -3.05
C ASP A 118 -3.15 23.69 -2.80
N GLY A 119 -2.93 23.03 -1.66
CA GLY A 119 -3.58 21.78 -1.27
C GLY A 119 -4.68 21.92 -0.21
N VAL A 120 -5.00 23.15 0.23
CA VAL A 120 -5.88 23.42 1.39
C VAL A 120 -7.18 24.11 0.98
N TYR A 121 -8.30 23.59 1.47
CA TYR A 121 -9.64 24.18 1.30
C TYR A 121 -10.38 24.18 2.63
N ALA A 122 -11.05 25.28 2.98
CA ALA A 122 -11.76 25.43 4.24
C ALA A 122 -13.09 26.19 4.07
N THR A 123 -14.11 25.76 4.82
CA THR A 123 -15.45 26.36 4.89
C THR A 123 -15.89 26.53 6.33
N LEU A 124 -16.38 27.73 6.68
CA LEU A 124 -16.85 28.07 8.02
C LEU A 124 -18.38 28.12 8.05
N GLY A 125 -19.02 27.00 8.36
CA GLY A 125 -20.47 26.84 8.38
C GLY A 125 -21.10 27.12 7.02
N PHE A 126 -22.01 28.09 6.98
CA PHE A 126 -22.66 28.56 5.76
C PHE A 126 -21.88 29.66 5.01
N LEU A 127 -20.69 30.05 5.50
CA LEU A 127 -19.88 31.10 4.87
C LEU A 127 -18.97 30.56 3.77
N ASN A 128 -18.99 31.24 2.63
CA ASN A 128 -17.93 31.15 1.65
C ASN A 128 -16.67 31.80 2.24
N THR A 129 -15.67 30.98 2.59
CA THR A 129 -14.35 31.43 3.03
C THR A 129 -13.29 31.18 1.97
N VAL A 130 -12.30 32.07 1.91
CA VAL A 130 -11.07 31.90 1.12
C VAL A 130 -9.91 31.74 2.09
N VAL A 131 -9.09 30.70 1.88
CA VAL A 131 -7.81 30.54 2.58
C VAL A 131 -6.89 31.67 2.12
N LEU A 132 -6.50 32.54 3.05
CA LEU A 132 -5.53 33.61 2.79
C LEU A 132 -4.10 33.12 2.87
N LYS A 133 -3.85 32.21 3.82
CA LYS A 133 -2.53 31.74 4.22
C LYS A 133 -2.66 30.54 5.16
N THR A 134 -1.69 29.66 5.10
CA THR A 134 -1.44 28.59 6.06
C THR A 134 -0.09 28.78 6.76
N SER A 135 0.06 28.17 7.93
CA SER A 135 1.37 28.03 8.57
C SER A 135 1.45 26.69 9.32
N HIS A 136 2.63 26.09 9.40
CA HIS A 136 2.82 24.91 10.23
C HIS A 136 4.22 24.87 10.87
N THR A 137 4.28 24.41 12.12
CA THR A 137 5.52 24.21 12.87
C THR A 137 5.53 22.81 13.47
N ARG A 138 6.55 22.01 13.13
CA ARG A 138 6.72 20.66 13.66
C ARG A 138 7.23 20.69 15.11
N LEU A 139 6.32 20.57 16.07
CA LEU A 139 6.63 20.54 17.50
C LEU A 139 7.38 19.26 17.94
N SER A 140 7.12 18.11 17.30
CA SER A 140 7.84 16.86 17.60
C SER A 140 7.78 15.86 16.45
N ARG A 141 8.27 14.62 16.65
CA ARG A 141 8.08 13.54 15.66
C ARG A 141 6.60 13.24 15.38
N VAL A 142 5.72 13.47 16.36
CA VAL A 142 4.29 13.10 16.40
C VAL A 142 3.36 14.32 16.42
N ARG A 143 3.84 15.52 16.78
CA ARG A 143 3.02 16.73 16.90
C ARG A 143 3.44 17.81 15.91
N THR A 144 2.43 18.45 15.31
CA THR A 144 2.55 19.63 14.47
C THR A 144 1.54 20.66 14.99
N SER A 145 1.98 21.90 15.19
CA SER A 145 1.09 23.06 15.23
C SER A 145 0.82 23.47 13.80
N PHE A 146 -0.44 23.70 13.44
CA PHE A 146 -0.87 24.16 12.13
C PHE A 146 -1.89 25.28 12.34
N SER A 147 -1.80 26.36 11.58
CA SER A 147 -2.81 27.42 11.62
C SER A 147 -3.21 27.88 10.21
N VAL A 148 -4.42 28.39 10.10
CA VAL A 148 -4.99 28.87 8.84
C VAL A 148 -5.68 30.22 9.03
N ASP A 149 -5.38 31.15 8.13
CA ASP A 149 -6.02 32.45 7.99
C ASP A 149 -7.14 32.34 6.95
N LEU A 150 -8.39 32.65 7.32
CA LEU A 150 -9.56 32.61 6.45
C LEU A 150 -10.18 34.01 6.30
N ALA A 151 -10.41 34.46 5.07
CA ALA A 151 -11.25 35.62 4.78
C ALA A 151 -12.69 35.19 4.46
N THR A 152 -13.68 35.84 5.05
CA THR A 152 -15.08 35.66 4.69
C THR A 152 -15.45 36.45 3.42
N VAL A 153 -16.05 35.82 2.42
CA VAL A 153 -16.41 36.48 1.15
C VAL A 153 -17.84 37.01 1.19
N GLY A 154 -18.00 38.34 1.22
CA GLY A 154 -19.27 39.04 1.08
C GLY A 154 -19.43 40.19 2.08
N ASN A 155 -20.39 41.09 1.84
CA ASN A 155 -20.74 42.14 2.80
C ASN A 155 -21.50 41.54 3.99
N GLN A 156 -20.77 41.15 5.05
CA GLN A 156 -21.40 40.77 6.31
C GLN A 156 -21.76 42.02 7.11
N THR A 157 -23.02 42.14 7.51
CA THR A 157 -23.45 43.12 8.51
C THR A 157 -23.01 42.65 9.90
N ASP A 158 -22.78 43.58 10.84
CA ASP A 158 -22.30 43.26 12.19
C ASP A 158 -23.20 42.26 12.95
N ASP A 159 -24.49 42.24 12.62
CA ASP A 159 -25.51 41.30 13.11
C ASP A 159 -25.14 39.83 12.82
N VAL A 160 -24.49 39.56 11.68
CA VAL A 160 -23.99 38.22 11.30
C VAL A 160 -22.84 37.81 12.22
N VAL A 161 -21.94 38.74 12.57
CA VAL A 161 -20.84 38.49 13.52
C VAL A 161 -21.38 38.25 14.93
N ALA A 162 -22.41 38.99 15.36
CA ALA A 162 -23.08 38.78 16.64
C ALA A 162 -23.75 37.39 16.72
N ALA A 163 -24.42 36.96 15.64
CA ALA A 163 -25.11 35.67 15.56
C ALA A 163 -24.17 34.45 15.68
N PHE A 164 -22.90 34.55 15.29
CA PHE A 164 -21.91 33.46 15.39
C PHE A 164 -21.51 33.06 16.80
N SER A 165 -21.91 33.81 17.84
CA SER A 165 -21.43 33.65 19.22
C SER A 165 -21.80 32.33 19.94
N ARG A 166 -22.30 31.28 19.25
CA ARG A 166 -22.88 30.08 19.90
C ARG A 166 -22.55 28.72 19.27
N VAL A 167 -22.59 28.58 17.94
CA VAL A 167 -22.25 27.32 17.24
C VAL A 167 -21.65 27.67 15.88
N LEU A 168 -20.41 27.27 15.66
CA LEU A 168 -19.75 27.28 14.35
C LEU A 168 -19.30 25.87 13.99
N ASP A 169 -19.47 25.49 12.73
CA ASP A 169 -18.90 24.28 12.16
C ASP A 169 -17.77 24.67 11.21
N LEU A 170 -16.65 23.94 11.22
CA LEU A 170 -15.51 24.16 10.33
C LEU A 170 -15.19 22.87 9.59
N GLU A 171 -15.29 22.91 8.27
CA GLU A 171 -14.78 21.85 7.42
C GLU A 171 -13.44 22.29 6.84
N LEU A 172 -12.45 21.40 6.88
CA LEU A 172 -11.11 21.62 6.37
C LEU A 172 -10.66 20.37 5.59
N LYS A 173 -10.15 20.59 4.39
CA LYS A 173 -9.64 19.56 3.49
C LYS A 173 -8.14 19.82 3.27
N LEU A 174 -7.32 18.91 3.78
CA LEU A 174 -5.86 18.91 3.58
C LEU A 174 -5.44 17.81 2.62
N SER A 175 -4.40 18.03 1.83
CA SER A 175 -3.82 16.98 0.98
C SER A 175 -2.90 16.07 1.78
N ALA A 176 -2.89 14.76 1.50
CA ALA A 176 -2.14 13.79 2.29
C ALA A 176 -1.62 12.61 1.46
N ARG A 177 -0.46 12.10 1.88
CA ARG A 177 0.26 10.97 1.29
C ARG A 177 0.47 9.90 2.36
N LYS A 178 -0.25 8.79 2.25
CA LYS A 178 -0.14 7.61 3.13
C LYS A 178 0.82 6.60 2.51
N LYS A 179 1.92 6.31 3.19
CA LYS A 179 2.91 5.33 2.76
C LYS A 179 2.44 3.90 2.97
N GLN A 180 2.53 3.11 1.90
CA GLN A 180 2.36 1.66 1.97
C GLN A 180 3.73 0.97 2.20
N PHE A 181 3.72 -0.28 2.65
CA PHE A 181 4.94 -0.98 3.11
C PHE A 181 5.32 -2.21 2.26
N TYR A 182 4.36 -2.75 1.49
CA TYR A 182 4.50 -3.99 0.71
C TYR A 182 3.79 -3.95 -0.66
N ALA A 183 3.15 -2.82 -1.00
CA ALA A 183 2.45 -2.64 -2.26
C ALA A 183 3.01 -1.41 -2.99
N GLU A 184 2.97 -1.47 -4.32
CA GLU A 184 3.77 -0.63 -5.21
C GLU A 184 3.14 0.75 -5.46
N GLY A 185 3.08 1.56 -4.39
CA GLY A 185 2.61 2.94 -4.47
C GLY A 185 2.28 3.54 -3.10
N ASP A 186 2.47 4.85 -2.97
CA ASP A 186 1.93 5.61 -1.84
C ASP A 186 0.49 6.06 -2.18
N ASP A 187 -0.43 5.93 -1.22
CA ASP A 187 -1.79 6.42 -1.36
C ASP A 187 -1.82 7.94 -1.25
N TYR A 188 -1.98 8.62 -2.39
CA TYR A 188 -2.35 10.03 -2.42
C TYR A 188 -3.85 10.21 -2.17
N GLY A 189 -4.20 11.26 -1.44
CA GLY A 189 -5.58 11.51 -1.04
C GLY A 189 -5.74 12.84 -0.31
N HIS A 190 -6.88 12.98 0.34
CA HIS A 190 -7.13 14.12 1.22
C HIS A 190 -7.61 13.64 2.59
N ILE A 191 -7.24 14.37 3.64
CA ILE A 191 -7.87 14.27 4.94
C ILE A 191 -8.98 15.32 4.98
N TYR A 192 -10.21 14.85 5.19
CA TYR A 192 -11.37 15.67 5.47
C TYR A 192 -11.52 15.76 6.98
N ILE A 193 -11.57 16.99 7.49
CA ILE A 193 -11.59 17.34 8.90
C ILE A 193 -12.87 18.14 9.14
N THR A 194 -13.64 17.76 10.14
CA THR A 194 -14.92 18.37 10.49
C THR A 194 -14.93 18.64 11.99
N CYS A 195 -14.88 19.92 12.36
CA CYS A 195 -14.98 20.39 13.73
C CYS A 195 -16.39 20.96 13.91
N GLN A 196 -17.14 20.48 14.92
CA GLN A 196 -18.51 20.92 15.17
C GLN A 196 -18.62 21.58 16.54
N ASN A 197 -19.59 22.49 16.70
CA ASN A 197 -19.80 23.27 17.93
C ASN A 197 -18.54 24.03 18.38
N LEU A 198 -17.85 24.67 17.44
CA LEU A 198 -16.76 25.58 17.75
C LEU A 198 -17.31 26.79 18.51
N ILE A 199 -16.72 27.02 19.69
CA ILE A 199 -16.99 28.15 20.58
C ILE A 199 -15.76 29.05 20.56
N LEU A 200 -15.96 30.37 20.50
CA LEU A 200 -14.90 31.35 20.59
C LEU A 200 -14.28 31.33 22.00
N GLY A 201 -13.07 30.81 22.13
CA GLY A 201 -12.39 30.62 23.41
C GLY A 201 -11.15 29.73 23.32
N TYR A 202 -10.73 29.19 24.48
CA TYR A 202 -9.51 28.39 24.65
C TYR A 202 -9.77 26.91 25.02
N GLU A 203 -10.97 26.39 24.75
CA GLU A 203 -11.25 24.96 24.96
C GLU A 203 -10.76 24.13 23.77
N THR A 204 -10.10 23.01 24.05
CA THR A 204 -9.45 22.18 23.01
C THR A 204 -10.43 21.25 22.31
N ILE A 205 -11.13 21.76 21.30
CA ILE A 205 -12.18 21.03 20.59
C ILE A 205 -11.57 20.00 19.63
N LYS A 206 -11.82 18.72 19.91
CA LYS A 206 -11.38 17.60 19.06
C LYS A 206 -12.26 17.50 17.81
N CYS A 207 -11.66 17.68 16.64
CA CYS A 207 -12.35 17.49 15.36
C CYS A 207 -12.44 16.01 14.99
N HIS A 208 -13.47 15.64 14.24
CA HIS A 208 -13.51 14.39 13.50
C HIS A 208 -12.62 14.51 12.25
N SER A 209 -11.92 13.44 11.86
CA SER A 209 -11.01 13.43 10.71
C SER A 209 -11.04 12.09 9.99
N SER A 210 -10.98 12.11 8.66
CA SER A 210 -11.02 10.91 7.82
C SER A 210 -10.16 11.05 6.56
N PHE A 211 -9.36 10.04 6.25
CA PHE A 211 -8.57 9.99 5.01
C PHE A 211 -9.37 9.32 3.90
N LYS A 212 -9.44 9.98 2.74
CA LYS A 212 -10.06 9.47 1.51
C LYS A 212 -9.01 9.45 0.42
N LYS A 213 -8.65 8.24 -0.05
CA LYS A 213 -7.75 8.08 -1.21
C LYS A 213 -8.37 8.77 -2.43
N LEU A 214 -7.55 9.45 -3.23
CA LEU A 214 -7.93 9.78 -4.60
C LEU A 214 -8.08 8.47 -5.39
N LYS A 215 -9.07 8.40 -6.27
CA LYS A 215 -9.11 7.30 -7.25
C LYS A 215 -8.02 7.57 -8.27
N ASP A 216 -7.13 6.61 -8.44
CA ASP A 216 -6.19 6.60 -9.55
C ASP A 216 -7.03 6.46 -10.83
N PHE A 217 -7.03 7.49 -11.68
CA PHE A 217 -7.74 7.45 -12.96
C PHE A 217 -6.87 6.77 -14.00
N CYS A 218 -7.19 5.51 -14.29
CA CYS A 218 -6.60 4.66 -15.33
C CYS A 218 -7.73 3.95 -16.07
#